data_AF-A0A0Q8D082-F1
#
_entry.id   AF-A0A0Q8D082-F1
#
_cell.length_a   1.000
_cell.length_b   1.000
_cell.length_c   1.000
_cell.angle_alpha   90.00
_cell.angle_beta   90.00
_cell.angle_gamma   90.00
#
_symmetry.space_group_name_H-M   'P 1'
#
loop_
_entity.id
_entity.type
_entity.pdbx_description
1 polymer ?
#
loop_
_entity_poly.entity_id
_entity_poly.type
_entity_poly.pdbx_seq_one_letter_code
_entity_poly.pdbx_strand_id
1 'polypeptide(L)'
;MPPSSKILLAAALLSACATVGAAAPTSKAGSTGLAGFSPVSGPVIQNGRYTAAPEAIVAFVAALPTRDVLLPKQLRHRLMTAQVYLRSVPGTGDRTEYLLADKNGARYSLWVRSFEGRRRGSAGYLVQMRMPCASVATVQTESTEDLAAARRACARPQAEFADSGLRAYLVAAGKAPVDVTASLRAPELSLGRERLDRYRALGANPIALDDSRAAVAPTLRWVVEADPERPLPAKDTRGFQGGMKAHAGFVIWNGDRFEVRDSLPRKLWPCPPRDESCPDPQDRYVLGK
;
A
#
# COMPACT_ATOMS: atom_id res chain seq x y z
N MET A 1 -6.94 -67.51 -55.49
CA MET A 1 -7.44 -66.43 -56.38
C MET A 1 -8.58 -65.71 -55.67
N PRO A 2 -8.71 -64.38 -55.85
CA PRO A 2 -9.04 -63.36 -54.83
C PRO A 2 -10.57 -63.01 -54.82
N PRO A 3 -11.10 -61.86 -54.30
CA PRO A 3 -10.64 -60.86 -53.31
C PRO A 3 -11.74 -60.46 -52.26
N SER A 4 -11.43 -59.42 -51.46
CA SER A 4 -12.32 -58.29 -51.05
C SER A 4 -12.96 -58.26 -49.64
N SER A 5 -12.14 -57.84 -48.68
CA SER A 5 -12.24 -56.56 -47.94
C SER A 5 -13.62 -55.90 -47.77
N LYS A 6 -14.08 -55.79 -46.51
CA LYS A 6 -14.61 -54.53 -45.95
C LYS A 6 -14.18 -54.39 -44.49
N ILE A 7 -13.31 -53.41 -44.27
CA ILE A 7 -12.87 -52.89 -42.98
C ILE A 7 -14.01 -52.05 -42.39
N LEU A 8 -14.39 -52.33 -41.14
CA LEU A 8 -15.17 -51.42 -40.30
C LEU A 8 -14.29 -51.03 -39.10
N LEU A 9 -13.71 -49.84 -39.22
CA LEU A 9 -12.97 -49.14 -38.17
C LEU A 9 -13.99 -48.61 -37.14
N ALA A 10 -13.98 -49.14 -35.92
CA ALA A 10 -14.61 -48.48 -34.78
C ALA A 10 -13.50 -47.75 -34.00
N ALA A 11 -13.43 -46.43 -34.17
CA ALA A 11 -12.49 -45.57 -33.47
C ALA A 11 -12.91 -45.44 -31.99
N ALA A 12 -12.10 -46.00 -31.09
CA ALA A 12 -12.18 -45.74 -29.67
C ALA A 12 -11.64 -44.34 -29.38
N LEU A 13 -12.53 -43.39 -29.06
CA LEU A 13 -12.17 -42.06 -28.56
C LEU A 13 -11.65 -42.19 -27.13
N LEU A 14 -10.33 -42.23 -26.97
CA LEU A 14 -9.65 -42.03 -25.69
C LEU A 14 -9.79 -40.56 -25.28
N SER A 15 -10.77 -40.28 -24.42
CA SER A 15 -10.95 -38.97 -23.79
C SER A 15 -9.90 -38.80 -22.69
N ALA A 16 -8.75 -38.21 -23.05
CA ALA A 16 -7.72 -37.83 -22.10
C ALA A 16 -8.25 -36.67 -21.23
N CYS A 17 -8.61 -36.97 -19.98
CA CYS A 17 -8.83 -35.95 -18.96
C CYS A 17 -7.47 -35.32 -18.61
N ALA A 18 -7.10 -34.24 -19.32
CA ALA A 18 -6.05 -33.36 -18.87
C ALA A 18 -6.54 -32.67 -17.58
N THR A 19 -6.05 -33.13 -16.45
CA THR A 19 -6.16 -32.40 -15.18
C THR A 19 -5.42 -31.09 -15.34
N VAL A 20 -6.17 -30.01 -15.60
CA VAL A 20 -5.66 -28.64 -15.48
C VAL A 20 -5.37 -28.43 -14.00
N GLY A 21 -4.14 -28.77 -13.59
CA GLY A 21 -3.59 -28.28 -12.35
C GLY A 21 -3.66 -26.77 -12.40
N ALA A 22 -4.48 -26.18 -11.53
CA ALA A 22 -4.55 -24.75 -11.34
C ALA A 22 -3.14 -24.26 -10.99
N ALA A 23 -2.42 -23.76 -12.01
CA ALA A 23 -1.17 -23.07 -11.81
C ALA A 23 -1.46 -21.93 -10.83
N ALA A 24 -0.76 -21.92 -9.70
CA ALA A 24 -0.76 -20.79 -8.79
C ALA A 24 -0.51 -19.51 -9.62
N PRO A 25 -1.25 -18.42 -9.37
CA PRO A 25 -1.07 -17.20 -10.14
C PRO A 25 0.39 -16.78 -10.01
N THR A 26 1.13 -16.93 -11.10
CA THR A 26 2.46 -16.38 -11.25
C THR A 26 2.27 -14.87 -11.21
N SER A 27 2.55 -14.30 -10.05
CA SER A 27 2.55 -12.87 -9.79
C SER A 27 3.39 -12.19 -10.88
N LYS A 28 2.69 -11.52 -11.81
CA LYS A 28 3.30 -10.68 -12.85
C LYS A 28 4.31 -9.76 -12.18
N ALA A 29 5.51 -9.73 -12.73
CA ALA A 29 6.57 -8.85 -12.29
C ALA A 29 6.10 -7.38 -12.28
N GLY A 30 6.27 -6.72 -11.13
CA GLY A 30 6.26 -5.26 -10.99
C GLY A 30 4.90 -4.58 -11.10
N SER A 31 3.97 -4.84 -10.19
CA SER A 31 2.93 -3.84 -9.93
C SER A 31 3.62 -2.56 -9.43
N THR A 32 3.33 -1.42 -10.03
CA THR A 32 3.70 -0.12 -9.46
C THR A 32 2.97 0.03 -8.13
N GLY A 33 3.68 0.43 -7.07
CA GLY A 33 3.04 0.76 -5.80
C GLY A 33 2.05 1.93 -5.98
N LEU A 34 1.06 2.01 -5.10
CA LEU A 34 0.11 3.11 -5.06
C LEU A 34 0.81 4.37 -4.51
N ALA A 35 0.18 5.54 -4.69
CA ALA A 35 0.62 6.76 -4.02
C ALA A 35 0.74 6.50 -2.50
N GLY A 36 1.92 6.75 -1.93
CA GLY A 36 2.19 6.55 -0.51
C GLY A 36 2.37 7.87 0.22
N PHE A 37 3.28 7.92 1.19
CA PHE A 37 3.65 9.17 1.84
C PHE A 37 4.28 10.16 0.87
N SER A 38 4.18 11.44 1.17
CA SER A 38 4.95 12.45 0.48
C SER A 38 6.46 12.29 0.78
N PRO A 39 7.37 12.64 -0.15
CA PRO A 39 8.81 12.66 0.12
C PRO A 39 9.19 13.72 1.17
N VAL A 40 8.36 14.76 1.40
CA VAL A 40 8.72 15.89 2.30
C VAL A 40 8.21 15.75 3.74
N SER A 41 7.15 15.01 4.00
CA SER A 41 6.56 14.89 5.34
C SER A 41 6.74 13.51 5.98
N GLY A 42 6.70 12.43 5.18
CA GLY A 42 6.76 11.06 5.71
C GLY A 42 5.62 10.74 6.70
N PRO A 43 5.67 9.57 7.37
CA PRO A 43 4.67 9.18 8.36
C PRO A 43 4.86 9.95 9.67
N VAL A 44 3.75 10.23 10.35
CA VAL A 44 3.75 10.83 11.70
C VAL A 44 2.98 9.92 12.65
N ILE A 45 3.72 9.08 13.36
CA ILE A 45 3.14 8.25 14.42
C ILE A 45 3.12 9.08 15.69
N GLN A 46 1.92 9.38 16.20
CA GLN A 46 1.76 10.06 17.49
C GLN A 46 1.68 9.05 18.63
N ASN A 47 2.24 9.37 19.80
CA ASN A 47 2.20 8.53 21.02
C ASN A 47 2.77 7.11 20.80
N GLY A 48 3.75 6.97 19.91
CA GLY A 48 4.53 5.74 19.78
C GLY A 48 5.71 5.71 20.75
N ARG A 49 6.39 4.57 20.80
CA ARG A 49 7.62 4.36 21.57
C ARG A 49 8.64 3.55 20.77
N TYR A 50 9.92 3.82 20.97
CA TYR A 50 10.98 2.97 20.45
C TYR A 50 11.02 1.65 21.22
N THR A 51 10.82 0.54 20.52
CA THR A 51 10.80 -0.81 21.10
C THR A 51 11.08 -1.86 20.03
N ALA A 52 11.16 -3.13 20.40
CA ALA A 52 11.33 -4.21 19.43
C ALA A 52 10.09 -4.35 18.54
N ALA A 53 10.30 -4.66 17.26
CA ALA A 53 9.20 -4.95 16.35
C ALA A 53 8.46 -6.25 16.77
N PRO A 54 7.12 -6.29 16.72
CA PRO A 54 6.37 -7.52 16.97
C PRO A 54 6.79 -8.65 16.02
N GLU A 55 6.91 -9.87 16.53
CA GLU A 55 7.39 -11.04 15.76
C GLU A 55 6.62 -11.24 14.45
N ALA A 56 5.31 -11.06 14.47
CA ALA A 56 4.47 -11.16 13.27
C ALA A 56 4.85 -10.14 12.18
N ILE A 57 5.27 -8.92 12.57
CA ILE A 57 5.75 -7.91 11.61
C ILE A 57 7.15 -8.25 11.13
N VAL A 58 8.03 -8.74 12.00
CA VAL A 58 9.38 -9.20 11.61
C VAL A 58 9.28 -10.31 10.57
N ALA A 59 8.45 -11.32 10.82
CA ALA A 59 8.21 -12.42 9.89
C ALA A 59 7.60 -11.94 8.56
N PHE A 60 6.60 -11.06 8.63
CA PHE A 60 5.99 -10.44 7.46
C PHE A 60 7.03 -9.69 6.61
N VAL A 61 7.77 -8.75 7.22
CA VAL A 61 8.76 -7.92 6.54
C VAL A 61 9.87 -8.79 5.94
N ALA A 62 10.32 -9.86 6.63
CA ALA A 62 11.34 -10.78 6.12
C ALA A 62 10.87 -11.56 4.87
N ALA A 63 9.59 -11.93 4.81
CA ALA A 63 9.02 -12.71 3.72
C ALA A 63 8.78 -11.90 2.42
N LEU A 64 8.86 -10.57 2.45
CA LEU A 64 8.57 -9.73 1.29
C LEU A 64 9.62 -9.91 0.16
N PRO A 65 9.21 -9.97 -1.12
CA PRO A 65 10.15 -10.01 -2.24
C PRO A 65 10.88 -8.68 -2.40
N THR A 66 12.22 -8.72 -2.50
CA THR A 66 13.05 -7.51 -2.62
C THR A 66 12.64 -6.64 -3.81
N ARG A 67 12.27 -7.24 -4.94
CA ARG A 67 11.82 -6.52 -6.13
C ARG A 67 10.56 -5.67 -5.94
N ASP A 68 9.72 -5.99 -4.95
CA ASP A 68 8.45 -5.30 -4.71
C ASP A 68 8.65 -4.13 -3.73
N VAL A 69 9.48 -4.34 -2.71
CA VAL A 69 9.71 -3.36 -1.62
C VAL A 69 11.02 -2.57 -1.76
N LEU A 70 11.83 -2.89 -2.76
CA LEU A 70 13.08 -2.20 -3.14
C LEU A 70 14.16 -2.14 -2.04
N LEU A 71 14.00 -2.93 -0.99
CA LEU A 71 14.90 -3.01 0.16
C LEU A 71 15.47 -4.43 0.31
N PRO A 72 16.80 -4.62 0.20
CA PRO A 72 17.44 -5.92 0.35
C PRO A 72 17.13 -6.61 1.69
N LYS A 73 17.14 -7.95 1.67
CA LYS A 73 16.84 -8.78 2.85
C LYS A 73 17.71 -8.41 4.05
N GLN A 74 19.01 -8.21 3.85
CA GLN A 74 19.95 -7.87 4.93
C GLN A 74 19.60 -6.53 5.59
N LEU A 75 19.18 -5.52 4.80
CA LEU A 75 18.75 -4.23 5.34
C LEU A 75 17.42 -4.34 6.08
N ARG A 76 16.44 -5.07 5.52
CA ARG A 76 15.17 -5.34 6.20
C ARG A 76 15.39 -6.04 7.53
N HIS A 77 16.26 -7.03 7.56
CA HIS A 77 16.63 -7.72 8.79
C HIS A 77 17.24 -6.75 9.82
N ARG A 78 18.20 -5.91 9.41
CA ARG A 78 18.79 -4.87 10.28
C ARG A 78 17.76 -3.89 10.83
N LEU A 79 16.81 -3.43 10.00
CA LEU A 79 15.73 -2.53 10.43
C LEU A 79 14.80 -3.21 11.46
N MET A 80 14.56 -4.52 11.29
CA MET A 80 13.68 -5.30 12.18
C MET A 80 14.33 -5.78 13.47
N THR A 81 15.66 -5.88 13.52
CA THR A 81 16.39 -6.20 14.75
C THR A 81 16.75 -4.95 15.56
N ALA A 82 16.72 -3.77 14.96
CA ALA A 82 16.81 -2.49 15.65
C ALA A 82 15.50 -2.15 16.41
N GLN A 83 15.57 -1.12 17.26
CA GLN A 83 14.35 -0.53 17.80
C GLN A 83 13.59 0.21 16.69
N VAL A 84 12.28 0.05 16.69
CA VAL A 84 11.33 0.70 15.78
C VAL A 84 10.40 1.61 16.59
N TYR A 85 9.94 2.68 15.97
CA TYR A 85 8.93 3.54 16.57
C TYR A 85 7.54 2.93 16.35
N LEU A 86 6.99 2.38 17.43
CA LEU A 86 5.78 1.55 17.40
C LEU A 86 4.64 2.20 18.19
N ARG A 87 3.44 2.14 17.63
CA ARG A 87 2.18 2.35 18.34
C ARG A 87 1.28 1.14 18.18
N SER A 88 0.81 0.61 19.30
CA SER A 88 -0.30 -0.34 19.32
C SER A 88 -1.61 0.40 19.00
N VAL A 89 -2.41 -0.22 18.15
CA VAL A 89 -3.72 0.28 17.75
C VAL A 89 -4.76 -0.73 18.26
N PRO A 90 -5.85 -0.27 18.91
CA PRO A 90 -6.96 -1.14 19.25
C PRO A 90 -7.46 -1.85 17.99
N GLY A 91 -7.35 -3.18 17.96
CA GLY A 91 -7.84 -3.99 16.86
C GLY A 91 -9.37 -3.99 16.82
N THR A 92 -9.91 -4.44 15.69
CA THR A 92 -11.36 -4.72 15.58
C THR A 92 -11.76 -6.07 16.18
N GLY A 93 -10.78 -6.88 16.59
CA GLY A 93 -10.95 -8.15 17.30
C GLY A 93 -9.98 -8.29 18.47
N ASP A 94 -9.57 -9.53 18.78
CA ASP A 94 -8.79 -9.86 19.97
C ASP A 94 -7.29 -9.59 19.83
N ARG A 95 -6.77 -9.34 18.62
CA ARG A 95 -5.34 -9.09 18.40
C ARG A 95 -5.04 -7.62 18.27
N THR A 96 -3.93 -7.24 18.89
CA THR A 96 -3.36 -5.91 18.73
C THR A 96 -2.94 -5.69 17.29
N GLU A 97 -3.40 -4.58 16.72
CA GLU A 97 -2.87 -4.09 15.46
C GLU A 97 -1.75 -3.08 15.73
N TYR A 98 -0.94 -2.80 14.72
CA TYR A 98 0.27 -2.02 14.89
C TYR A 98 0.44 -1.00 13.78
N LEU A 99 0.87 0.18 14.17
CA LEU A 99 1.42 1.21 13.31
C LEU A 99 2.90 1.36 13.68
N LEU A 100 3.79 1.16 12.73
CA LEU A 100 5.23 1.08 12.95
C LEU A 100 5.96 1.89 11.88
N ALA A 101 7.01 2.58 12.27
CA ALA A 101 8.05 3.08 11.36
C ALA A 101 9.44 2.85 11.97
N ASP A 102 10.49 2.82 11.14
CA ASP A 102 11.86 2.86 11.67
C ASP A 102 12.16 4.22 12.34
N LYS A 103 11.58 5.29 11.81
CA LYS A 103 11.61 6.65 12.37
C LYS A 103 10.42 7.48 11.88
N ASN A 104 10.06 8.52 12.63
CA ASN A 104 9.07 9.51 12.18
C ASN A 104 9.68 10.47 11.14
N GLY A 105 8.82 11.00 10.25
CA GLY A 105 9.15 12.05 9.30
C GLY A 105 9.70 11.56 7.95
N ALA A 106 10.06 12.52 7.10
CA ALA A 106 10.40 12.33 5.68
C ALA A 106 11.47 11.27 5.37
N ARG A 107 12.43 11.07 6.28
CA ARG A 107 13.62 10.23 6.05
C ARG A 107 13.46 8.78 6.48
N TYR A 108 12.25 8.31 6.75
CA TYR A 108 11.99 6.91 7.10
C TYR A 108 12.40 5.94 5.98
N SER A 109 12.74 4.71 6.36
CA SER A 109 13.04 3.60 5.44
C SER A 109 11.95 2.54 5.44
N LEU A 110 11.18 2.44 6.51
CA LEU A 110 10.11 1.47 6.65
C LEU A 110 8.93 2.08 7.39
N TRP A 111 7.74 1.90 6.82
CA TRP A 111 6.47 2.12 7.50
C TRP A 111 5.56 0.92 7.29
N VAL A 112 4.87 0.48 8.34
CA VAL A 112 3.91 -0.63 8.32
C VAL A 112 2.67 -0.28 9.13
N ARG A 113 1.50 -0.57 8.58
CA ARG A 113 0.24 -0.67 9.31
C ARG A 113 -0.32 -2.08 9.15
N SER A 114 -0.44 -2.83 10.24
CA SER A 114 -1.10 -4.14 10.24
C SER A 114 -2.59 -4.01 10.53
N PHE A 115 -3.40 -4.94 10.06
CA PHE A 115 -4.84 -4.99 10.31
C PHE A 115 -5.25 -6.42 10.64
N GLU A 116 -6.02 -6.60 11.71
CA GLU A 116 -6.50 -7.92 12.08
C GLU A 116 -7.59 -8.37 11.11
N GLY A 117 -7.45 -9.60 10.57
CA GLY A 117 -8.52 -10.22 9.81
C GLY A 117 -9.51 -10.99 10.66
N ARG A 118 -10.75 -11.13 10.15
CA ARG A 118 -11.85 -11.85 10.81
C ARG A 118 -11.55 -13.33 11.01
N ARG A 119 -10.77 -13.92 10.10
CA ARG A 119 -10.31 -15.30 10.24
C ARG A 119 -9.07 -15.32 11.12
N ARG A 120 -9.03 -16.23 12.10
CA ARG A 120 -7.87 -16.41 12.97
C ARG A 120 -6.59 -16.62 12.14
N GLY A 121 -5.55 -15.87 12.47
CA GLY A 121 -4.27 -15.93 11.76
C GLY A 121 -4.25 -15.25 10.39
N SER A 122 -5.34 -14.61 9.96
CA SER A 122 -5.33 -13.73 8.78
C SER A 122 -5.02 -12.28 9.15
N ALA A 123 -4.33 -11.55 8.29
CA ALA A 123 -4.03 -10.14 8.51
C ALA A 123 -3.86 -9.40 7.18
N GLY A 124 -4.25 -8.13 7.18
CA GLY A 124 -3.89 -7.17 6.14
C GLY A 124 -2.64 -6.39 6.56
N TYR A 125 -1.82 -6.00 5.60
CA TYR A 125 -0.69 -5.09 5.83
C TYR A 125 -0.66 -4.02 4.75
N LEU A 126 -0.53 -2.77 5.16
CA LEU A 126 -0.03 -1.71 4.30
C LEU A 126 1.43 -1.46 4.65
N VAL A 127 2.28 -1.38 3.64
CA VAL A 127 3.72 -1.18 3.80
C VAL A 127 4.25 -0.21 2.76
N GLN A 128 5.18 0.64 3.17
CA GLN A 128 5.99 1.42 2.25
C GLN A 128 7.44 1.37 2.72
N MET A 129 8.34 1.12 1.77
CA MET A 129 9.77 1.08 2.01
C MET A 129 10.50 2.04 1.08
N ARG A 130 11.55 2.65 1.63
CA ARG A 130 12.36 3.65 0.93
C ARG A 130 13.83 3.45 1.21
N MET A 131 14.62 3.57 0.16
CA MET A 131 16.07 3.64 0.25
C MET A 131 16.56 4.93 -0.42
N PRO A 132 17.35 5.77 0.26
CA PRO A 132 17.99 6.92 -0.39
C PRO A 132 18.79 6.44 -1.61
N CYS A 133 18.71 7.16 -2.72
CA CYS A 133 19.41 6.76 -3.95
C CYS A 133 20.93 6.72 -3.76
N ALA A 134 21.48 7.59 -2.91
CA ALA A 134 22.88 7.56 -2.51
C ALA A 134 23.29 6.25 -1.81
N SER A 135 22.35 5.59 -1.11
CA SER A 135 22.60 4.31 -0.45
C SER A 135 22.53 3.11 -1.41
N VAL A 136 21.77 3.21 -2.51
CA VAL A 136 21.63 2.10 -3.48
C VAL A 136 23.00 1.68 -4.05
N ALA A 137 23.92 2.64 -4.23
CA ALA A 137 25.25 2.39 -4.78
C ALA A 137 26.21 1.70 -3.79
N THR A 138 25.99 1.84 -2.48
CA THR A 138 26.92 1.39 -1.44
C THR A 138 26.45 0.14 -0.70
N VAL A 139 25.20 -0.29 -0.91
CA VAL A 139 24.64 -1.49 -0.27
C VAL A 139 25.29 -2.75 -0.83
N GLN A 140 25.92 -3.51 0.07
CA GLN A 140 26.40 -4.85 -0.20
C GLN A 140 25.22 -5.83 -0.17
N THR A 141 25.07 -6.60 -1.24
CA THR A 141 24.02 -7.61 -1.42
C THR A 141 24.64 -8.85 -2.07
N GLU A 142 24.10 -10.01 -1.74
CA GLU A 142 24.49 -11.29 -2.34
C GLU A 142 24.05 -11.41 -3.81
N SER A 143 23.04 -10.64 -4.22
CA SER A 143 22.53 -10.61 -5.60
C SER A 143 22.38 -9.19 -6.13
N THR A 144 22.91 -8.93 -7.31
CA THR A 144 22.74 -7.65 -8.03
C THR A 144 21.34 -7.49 -8.62
N GLU A 145 20.64 -8.61 -8.88
CA GLU A 145 19.26 -8.64 -9.37
C GLU A 145 18.30 -8.04 -8.34
N ASP A 146 18.56 -8.30 -7.04
CA ASP A 146 17.80 -7.75 -5.92
C ASP A 146 17.78 -6.21 -5.90
N LEU A 147 18.85 -5.57 -6.40
CA LEU A 147 18.95 -4.10 -6.46
C LEU A 147 18.56 -3.51 -7.81
N ALA A 148 18.31 -4.32 -8.84
CA ALA A 148 18.04 -3.81 -10.18
C ALA A 148 16.79 -2.91 -10.20
N ALA A 149 15.74 -3.27 -9.46
CA ALA A 149 14.53 -2.46 -9.34
C ALA A 149 14.78 -1.12 -8.62
N ALA A 150 15.57 -1.13 -7.53
CA ALA A 150 15.94 0.09 -6.82
C ALA A 150 16.81 1.02 -7.68
N ARG A 151 17.78 0.47 -8.43
CA ARG A 151 18.61 1.23 -9.38
C ARG A 151 17.78 1.88 -10.48
N ARG A 152 16.81 1.14 -11.05
CA ARG A 152 15.87 1.71 -12.04
C ARG A 152 14.99 2.82 -11.44
N ALA A 153 14.56 2.67 -10.19
CA ALA A 153 13.81 3.72 -9.50
C ALA A 153 14.66 5.00 -9.34
N CYS A 154 15.93 4.85 -8.97
CA CYS A 154 16.86 5.97 -8.79
C CYS A 154 17.42 6.58 -10.08
N ALA A 155 17.28 5.90 -11.22
CA ALA A 155 17.68 6.45 -12.51
C ALA A 155 16.67 7.49 -13.07
N ARG A 156 15.50 7.65 -12.43
CA ARG A 156 14.53 8.67 -12.85
C ARG A 156 15.04 10.06 -12.49
N PRO A 157 14.78 11.08 -13.33
CA PRO A 157 15.13 12.46 -12.99
C PRO A 157 14.56 12.87 -11.63
N GLN A 158 15.38 13.54 -10.81
CA GLN A 158 14.99 14.06 -9.49
C GLN A 158 14.59 12.99 -8.46
N ALA A 159 14.87 11.70 -8.70
CA ALA A 159 14.60 10.66 -7.71
C ALA A 159 15.58 10.76 -6.53
N GLU A 160 15.06 11.11 -5.36
CA GLU A 160 15.82 11.11 -4.10
C GLU A 160 15.86 9.72 -3.43
N PHE A 161 14.81 8.92 -3.67
CA PHE A 161 14.63 7.60 -3.07
C PHE A 161 14.21 6.57 -4.11
N ALA A 162 14.70 5.33 -3.95
CA ALA A 162 14.01 4.17 -4.44
C ALA A 162 12.81 3.90 -3.51
N ASP A 163 11.61 4.22 -3.98
CA ASP A 163 10.36 4.10 -3.23
C ASP A 163 9.50 2.96 -3.79
N SER A 164 9.07 2.03 -2.92
CA SER A 164 8.19 0.93 -3.31
C SER A 164 6.79 1.38 -3.74
N GLY A 165 6.42 2.63 -3.41
CA GLY A 165 5.05 3.08 -3.28
C GLY A 165 4.36 2.41 -2.09
N LEU A 166 3.12 2.79 -1.83
CA LEU A 166 2.27 2.08 -0.88
C LEU A 166 1.90 0.71 -1.46
N ARG A 167 2.17 -0.34 -0.70
CA ARG A 167 1.85 -1.72 -1.04
C ARG A 167 0.82 -2.28 -0.07
N ALA A 168 -0.09 -3.09 -0.57
CA ALA A 168 -1.08 -3.80 0.20
C ALA A 168 -0.83 -5.32 0.11
N TYR A 169 -0.74 -5.99 1.26
CA TYR A 169 -0.52 -7.42 1.35
C TYR A 169 -1.60 -8.10 2.19
N LEU A 170 -1.96 -9.33 1.79
CA LEU A 170 -2.76 -10.23 2.60
C LEU A 170 -1.90 -11.38 3.10
N VAL A 171 -2.04 -11.73 4.37
CA VAL A 171 -1.43 -12.91 4.98
C VAL A 171 -2.55 -13.80 5.48
N ALA A 172 -2.54 -15.07 5.07
CA ALA A 172 -3.39 -16.11 5.63
C ALA A 172 -2.56 -17.00 6.57
N ALA A 173 -3.22 -17.69 7.50
CA ALA A 173 -2.55 -18.53 8.49
C ALA A 173 -1.59 -19.54 7.83
N GLY A 174 -0.30 -19.45 8.19
CA GLY A 174 0.76 -20.34 7.67
C GLY A 174 1.08 -20.14 6.18
N LYS A 175 0.63 -19.05 5.54
CA LYS A 175 0.90 -18.74 4.13
C LYS A 175 1.82 -17.53 4.01
N ALA A 176 2.60 -17.50 2.93
CA ALA A 176 3.40 -16.33 2.58
C ALA A 176 2.50 -15.11 2.27
N PRO A 177 3.00 -13.88 2.45
CA PRO A 177 2.28 -12.68 2.06
C PRO A 177 1.98 -12.65 0.56
N VAL A 178 0.76 -12.24 0.20
CA VAL A 178 0.32 -12.06 -1.19
C VAL A 178 0.16 -10.57 -1.46
N ASP A 179 0.88 -10.04 -2.44
CA ASP A 179 0.72 -8.65 -2.90
C ASP A 179 -0.64 -8.50 -3.61
N VAL A 180 -1.52 -7.66 -3.06
CA VAL A 180 -2.84 -7.34 -3.62
C VAL A 180 -2.92 -5.90 -4.13
N THR A 181 -1.80 -5.17 -4.17
CA THR A 181 -1.72 -3.75 -4.56
C THR A 181 -2.37 -3.50 -5.93
N ALA A 182 -2.10 -4.36 -6.91
CA ALA A 182 -2.64 -4.22 -8.27
C ALA A 182 -4.16 -4.42 -8.37
N SER A 183 -4.80 -5.02 -7.36
CA SER A 183 -6.26 -5.18 -7.31
C SER A 183 -6.98 -3.91 -6.82
N LEU A 184 -6.23 -2.96 -6.25
CA LEU A 184 -6.77 -1.72 -5.73
C LEU A 184 -6.78 -0.65 -6.81
N ARG A 185 -7.89 0.08 -6.91
CA ARG A 185 -8.00 1.21 -7.82
C ARG A 185 -6.99 2.29 -7.42
N ALA A 186 -6.13 2.67 -8.36
CA ALA A 186 -5.15 3.73 -8.15
C ALA A 186 -5.85 5.10 -7.91
N PRO A 187 -5.42 5.89 -6.91
CA PRO A 187 -6.06 7.17 -6.57
C PRO A 187 -6.02 8.20 -7.70
N GLU A 188 -5.03 8.11 -8.58
CA GLU A 188 -4.91 8.94 -9.79
C GLU A 188 -6.12 8.78 -10.72
N LEU A 189 -6.71 7.58 -10.76
CA LEU A 189 -7.91 7.32 -11.56
C LEU A 189 -9.16 7.99 -10.97
N SER A 190 -9.17 8.33 -9.68
CA SER A 190 -10.27 9.07 -9.05
C SER A 190 -10.23 10.55 -9.43
N LEU A 191 -9.04 11.14 -9.53
CA LEU A 191 -8.87 12.54 -9.88
C LEU A 191 -8.84 12.77 -11.40
N GLY A 192 -8.26 11.83 -12.16
CA GLY A 192 -8.03 11.97 -13.59
C GLY A 192 -6.85 12.89 -13.92
N ARG A 193 -6.22 12.64 -15.07
CA ARG A 193 -4.98 13.34 -15.47
C ARG A 193 -5.16 14.85 -15.60
N GLU A 194 -6.21 15.30 -16.28
CA GLU A 194 -6.46 16.72 -16.54
C GLU A 194 -6.58 17.54 -15.24
N ARG A 195 -7.27 16.99 -14.23
CA ARG A 195 -7.41 17.62 -12.92
C ARG A 195 -6.08 17.66 -12.17
N LEU A 196 -5.33 16.56 -12.19
CA LEU A 196 -4.00 16.51 -11.57
C LEU A 196 -3.02 17.49 -12.21
N ASP A 197 -3.08 17.65 -13.53
CA ASP A 197 -2.24 18.61 -14.25
C ASP A 197 -2.61 20.06 -13.87
N ARG A 198 -3.91 20.37 -13.70
CA ARG A 198 -4.34 21.67 -13.15
C ARG A 198 -3.86 21.90 -11.72
N TYR A 199 -3.97 20.89 -10.85
CA TYR A 199 -3.48 21.00 -9.47
C TYR A 199 -1.97 21.28 -9.44
N ARG A 200 -1.19 20.56 -10.26
CA ARG A 200 0.25 20.80 -10.38
C ARG A 200 0.57 22.21 -10.88
N ALA A 201 -0.19 22.74 -11.85
CA ALA A 201 -0.02 24.12 -12.33
C ALA A 201 -0.31 25.19 -11.25
N LEU A 202 -1.09 24.83 -10.22
CA LEU A 202 -1.32 25.64 -9.03
C LEU A 202 -0.24 25.48 -7.95
N GLY A 203 0.75 24.60 -8.15
CA GLY A 203 1.78 24.32 -7.14
C GLY A 203 1.38 23.25 -6.13
N ALA A 204 0.25 22.55 -6.33
CA ALA A 204 -0.18 21.50 -5.42
C ALA A 204 0.77 20.30 -5.43
N ASN A 205 0.89 19.66 -4.26
CA ASN A 205 1.68 18.45 -4.08
C ASN A 205 1.12 17.26 -4.90
N PRO A 206 1.95 16.26 -5.21
CA PRO A 206 1.45 14.96 -5.69
C PRO A 206 0.45 14.34 -4.71
N ILE A 207 -0.32 13.35 -5.20
CA ILE A 207 -1.19 12.56 -4.32
C ILE A 207 -0.33 11.93 -3.22
N ALA A 208 -0.75 12.09 -1.98
CA ALA A 208 -0.12 11.49 -0.82
C ALA A 208 -1.16 10.88 0.13
N LEU A 209 -0.69 9.96 0.97
CA LEU A 209 -1.47 9.34 2.03
C LEU A 209 -1.59 10.29 3.22
N ASP A 210 -2.82 10.57 3.63
CA ASP A 210 -3.17 11.13 4.93
C ASP A 210 -3.32 9.98 5.95
N ASP A 211 -2.31 9.84 6.80
CA ASP A 211 -2.20 8.82 7.84
C ASP A 211 -2.67 9.29 9.22
N SER A 212 -3.22 10.50 9.33
CA SER A 212 -3.61 11.09 10.61
C SER A 212 -4.63 10.27 11.40
N ARG A 213 -5.39 9.39 10.73
CA ARG A 213 -6.37 8.47 11.34
C ARG A 213 -5.87 7.02 11.39
N ALA A 214 -4.68 6.73 10.87
CA ALA A 214 -4.15 5.37 10.77
C ALA A 214 -4.02 4.68 12.13
N ALA A 215 -3.83 5.44 13.22
CA ALA A 215 -3.68 4.90 14.56
C ALA A 215 -5.01 4.65 15.31
N VAL A 216 -6.16 5.01 14.73
CA VAL A 216 -7.49 4.91 15.38
C VAL A 216 -8.57 4.34 14.47
N ALA A 217 -8.30 4.18 13.17
CA ALA A 217 -9.23 3.62 12.22
C ALA A 217 -8.55 2.61 11.29
N PRO A 218 -9.29 1.65 10.71
CA PRO A 218 -8.80 0.72 9.71
C PRO A 218 -8.81 1.38 8.31
N THR A 219 -8.56 2.68 8.22
CA THR A 219 -8.77 3.47 7.00
C THR A 219 -7.76 4.60 6.88
N LEU A 220 -7.29 4.83 5.66
CA LEU A 220 -6.45 5.95 5.27
C LEU A 220 -7.04 6.65 4.06
N ARG A 221 -6.70 7.92 3.86
CA ARG A 221 -7.21 8.75 2.77
C ARG A 221 -6.08 9.16 1.85
N TRP A 222 -6.31 9.13 0.54
CA TRP A 222 -5.44 9.83 -0.39
C TRP A 222 -5.93 11.25 -0.62
N VAL A 223 -4.99 12.19 -0.57
CA VAL A 223 -5.26 13.61 -0.77
C VAL A 223 -4.21 14.24 -1.68
N VAL A 224 -4.59 15.34 -2.32
CA VAL A 224 -3.66 16.33 -2.86
C VAL A 224 -3.71 17.53 -1.94
N GLU A 225 -2.56 18.01 -1.48
CA GLU A 225 -2.47 19.24 -0.70
C GLU A 225 -2.14 20.41 -1.64
N ALA A 226 -2.92 21.49 -1.55
CA ALA A 226 -2.72 22.69 -2.33
C ALA A 226 -1.52 23.49 -1.81
N ASP A 227 -0.98 24.35 -2.68
CA ASP A 227 -0.15 25.46 -2.25
C ASP A 227 -1.01 26.41 -1.39
N PRO A 228 -0.63 26.72 -0.13
CA PRO A 228 -1.39 27.63 0.72
C PRO A 228 -1.65 29.01 0.14
N GLU A 229 -0.72 29.52 -0.68
CA GLU A 229 -0.85 30.83 -1.33
C GLU A 229 -1.69 30.75 -2.62
N ARG A 230 -1.98 29.55 -3.11
CA ARG A 230 -2.73 29.28 -4.34
C ARG A 230 -3.72 28.13 -4.12
N PRO A 231 -4.74 28.32 -3.25
CA PRO A 231 -5.72 27.28 -2.95
C PRO A 231 -6.49 26.82 -4.20
N LEU A 232 -7.04 25.61 -4.13
CA LEU A 232 -7.83 25.08 -5.24
C LEU A 232 -9.11 25.92 -5.44
N PRO A 233 -9.61 26.05 -6.69
CA PRO A 233 -10.80 26.83 -6.97
C PRO A 233 -12.00 26.36 -6.15
N ALA A 234 -12.81 27.29 -5.62
CA ALA A 234 -13.99 26.96 -4.80
C ALA A 234 -15.00 26.02 -5.49
N LYS A 235 -15.06 26.06 -6.83
CA LYS A 235 -15.92 25.17 -7.64
C LYS A 235 -15.33 23.77 -7.87
N ASP A 236 -14.13 23.50 -7.36
CA ASP A 236 -13.51 22.18 -7.51
C ASP A 236 -14.33 21.13 -6.74
N THR A 237 -14.83 20.14 -7.48
CA THR A 237 -15.71 19.11 -6.92
C THR A 237 -14.99 18.15 -5.97
N ARG A 238 -13.66 18.07 -6.03
CA ARG A 238 -12.82 17.23 -5.17
C ARG A 238 -12.24 18.00 -3.98
N GLY A 239 -12.24 19.33 -4.05
CA GLY A 239 -11.82 20.25 -2.99
C GLY A 239 -12.64 20.13 -1.71
N PHE A 240 -11.94 20.27 -0.58
CA PHE A 240 -12.45 20.40 0.79
C PHE A 240 -11.47 21.25 1.62
N GLN A 241 -11.78 21.56 2.89
CA GLN A 241 -10.98 22.47 3.74
C GLN A 241 -10.66 23.81 3.06
N GLY A 242 -11.68 24.48 2.51
CA GLY A 242 -11.50 25.79 1.86
C GLY A 242 -10.66 25.75 0.58
N GLY A 243 -10.50 24.58 -0.04
CA GLY A 243 -9.65 24.38 -1.22
C GLY A 243 -8.20 24.02 -0.90
N MET A 244 -7.86 23.81 0.38
CA MET A 244 -6.50 23.44 0.80
C MET A 244 -6.17 21.97 0.48
N LYS A 245 -7.19 21.13 0.31
CA LYS A 245 -7.00 19.72 -0.06
C LYS A 245 -8.02 19.28 -1.11
N ALA A 246 -7.63 18.31 -1.94
CA ALA A 246 -8.54 17.56 -2.79
C ALA A 246 -8.54 16.07 -2.45
N HIS A 247 -9.71 15.45 -2.46
CA HIS A 247 -9.89 14.03 -2.13
C HIS A 247 -9.58 13.12 -3.32
N ALA A 248 -8.80 12.06 -3.11
CA ALA A 248 -8.45 11.07 -4.15
C ALA A 248 -8.94 9.63 -3.87
N GLY A 249 -9.70 9.44 -2.78
CA GLY A 249 -10.23 8.14 -2.37
C GLY A 249 -9.78 7.73 -0.97
N PHE A 250 -10.39 6.67 -0.45
CA PHE A 250 -10.01 5.99 0.78
C PHE A 250 -9.54 4.57 0.48
N VAL A 251 -8.55 4.09 1.23
CA VAL A 251 -8.23 2.67 1.34
C VAL A 251 -8.68 2.15 2.69
N ILE A 252 -9.47 1.09 2.70
CA ILE A 252 -10.16 0.58 3.88
C ILE A 252 -9.85 -0.91 4.04
N TRP A 253 -9.52 -1.33 5.25
CA TRP A 253 -9.56 -2.72 5.65
C TRP A 253 -10.94 -3.10 6.16
N ASN A 254 -11.59 -4.09 5.54
CA ASN A 254 -12.94 -4.52 5.90
C ASN A 254 -12.98 -5.78 6.81
N GLY A 255 -11.81 -6.26 7.26
CA GLY A 255 -11.67 -7.51 8.01
C GLY A 255 -11.23 -8.71 7.16
N ASP A 256 -11.36 -8.66 5.83
CA ASP A 256 -10.95 -9.76 4.94
C ASP A 256 -10.02 -9.29 3.82
N ARG A 257 -10.22 -8.07 3.32
CA ARG A 257 -9.50 -7.51 2.19
C ARG A 257 -9.44 -5.98 2.28
N PHE A 258 -8.55 -5.41 1.46
CA PHE A 258 -8.54 -3.98 1.19
C PHE A 258 -9.57 -3.61 0.13
N GLU A 259 -10.21 -2.46 0.32
CA GLU A 259 -11.15 -1.87 -0.64
C GLU A 259 -10.83 -0.40 -0.83
N VAL A 260 -11.02 0.09 -2.06
CA VAL A 260 -10.94 1.52 -2.37
C VAL A 260 -12.35 2.07 -2.52
N ARG A 261 -12.67 3.12 -1.78
CA ARG A 261 -13.99 3.78 -1.81
C ARG A 261 -13.83 5.29 -1.95
N ASP A 262 -14.81 5.94 -2.59
CA ASP A 262 -14.83 7.40 -2.70
C ASP A 262 -15.43 8.06 -1.45
N SER A 263 -16.26 7.33 -0.71
CA SER A 263 -16.85 7.81 0.53
C SER A 263 -16.95 6.70 1.57
N LEU A 264 -17.07 7.11 2.83
CA LEU A 264 -17.21 6.19 3.97
C LEU A 264 -18.15 6.76 5.02
N PRO A 265 -18.68 5.93 5.93
CA PRO A 265 -19.39 6.40 7.11
C PRO A 265 -18.44 7.04 8.13
N ARG A 266 -18.90 8.06 8.87
CA ARG A 266 -18.15 8.81 9.91
C ARG A 266 -17.42 7.93 10.91
N LYS A 267 -18.01 6.80 11.30
CA LYS A 267 -17.37 5.82 12.22
C LYS A 267 -16.02 5.27 11.73
N LEU A 268 -15.76 5.30 10.42
CA LEU A 268 -14.48 4.86 9.83
C LEU A 268 -13.49 6.01 9.62
N TRP A 269 -13.88 7.25 9.94
CA TRP A 269 -13.03 8.43 9.88
C TRP A 269 -13.31 9.35 11.08
N PRO A 270 -12.93 8.91 12.29
CA PRO A 270 -13.18 9.66 13.50
C PRO A 270 -12.40 10.98 13.52
N CYS A 271 -12.95 11.95 14.23
CA CYS A 271 -12.26 13.21 14.48
C CYS A 271 -11.08 12.99 15.45
N PRO A 272 -9.91 13.62 15.19
CA PRO A 272 -8.82 13.63 16.13
C PRO A 272 -9.28 14.26 17.45
N PRO A 273 -8.74 13.79 18.59
CA PRO A 273 -8.98 14.46 19.85
C PRO A 273 -8.55 15.94 19.76
N ARG A 274 -9.42 16.86 20.21
CA ARG A 274 -9.17 18.32 20.28
C ARG A 274 -9.13 19.05 18.93
N ASP A 275 -9.62 18.43 17.86
CA ASP A 275 -9.85 19.12 16.59
C ASP A 275 -11.30 19.60 16.51
N GLU A 276 -11.56 20.80 17.03
CA GLU A 276 -12.90 21.43 17.02
C GLU A 276 -13.39 21.74 15.60
N SER A 277 -12.48 21.80 14.62
CA SER A 277 -12.81 21.99 13.22
C SER A 277 -13.32 20.70 12.54
N CYS A 278 -13.31 19.58 13.25
CA CYS A 278 -13.83 18.30 12.78
C CYS A 278 -15.23 18.01 13.38
N PRO A 279 -16.24 17.67 12.55
CA PRO A 279 -16.15 17.41 11.13
C PRO A 279 -16.05 18.68 10.27
N ASP A 280 -15.17 18.67 9.26
CA ASP A 280 -15.17 19.70 8.22
C ASP A 280 -16.51 19.62 7.46
N PRO A 281 -17.36 20.67 7.50
CA PRO A 281 -18.66 20.65 6.83
C PRO A 281 -18.53 20.57 5.30
N GLN A 282 -17.37 20.89 4.73
CA GLN A 282 -17.09 20.75 3.29
C GLN A 282 -16.63 19.35 2.90
N ASP A 283 -16.29 18.49 3.87
CA ASP A 283 -15.83 17.14 3.62
C ASP A 283 -17.01 16.18 3.33
N ARG A 284 -17.55 16.31 2.12
CA ARG A 284 -18.67 15.51 1.60
C ARG A 284 -18.40 14.00 1.47
N TYR A 285 -17.16 13.58 1.70
CA TYR A 285 -16.71 12.20 1.52
C TYR A 285 -16.83 11.36 2.79
N VAL A 286 -17.06 12.01 3.94
CA VAL A 286 -17.30 11.35 5.22
C VAL A 286 -18.76 11.53 5.61
N LEU A 287 -19.54 10.46 5.43
CA LEU A 287 -21.00 10.47 5.50
C LEU A 287 -21.50 10.23 6.92
N GLY A 288 -22.53 10.97 7.31
CA GLY A 288 -23.13 10.88 8.64
C GLY A 288 -22.53 11.89 9.64
N LYS A 289 -23.33 12.18 10.67
CA LYS A 289 -22.91 13.02 11.81
C LYS A 289 -22.04 12.21 12.76
#